data_AF-A0AAV5VCH9-F1
#
_entry.id   AF-A0AAV5VCH9-F1
#
_cell.length_a   1.000
_cell.length_b   1.000
_cell.length_c   1.000
_cell.angle_alpha   90.00
_cell.angle_beta   90.00
_cell.angle_gamma   90.00
#
_symmetry.space_group_name_H-M   'P 1'
#
loop_
_entity.id
_entity.type
_entity.pdbx_description
1 polymer ?
#
loop_
_entity_poly.entity_id
_entity_poly.type
_entity_poly.pdbx_seq_one_letter_code
_entity_poly.pdbx_strand_id
1 'polypeptide(L)'
;MEDDDLFNDSDEEPTTSTGKKPTNAADNGNKSDGGKGVFRKELAKMMYGSGDDKEPYDKTLEMLESIVLDYIKEMCERAKAVGKPDKLQLEDIHYLIRRDAKKFARVKDLLTMSDELKKARKQFEDANSEKI
;
A
#
# COMPACT_ATOMS: atom_id res chain seq x y z
N MET A 1 19.31 41.15 5.95
CA MET A 1 18.50 40.85 7.15
C MET A 1 17.21 40.24 6.63
N GLU A 2 17.10 38.99 6.19
CA GLU A 2 17.77 37.73 6.59
C GLU A 2 17.94 37.61 8.10
N ASP A 3 16.97 36.96 8.73
CA ASP A 3 17.08 35.87 9.71
C ASP A 3 15.65 35.27 9.76
N ASP A 4 15.38 34.08 9.20
CA ASP A 4 15.68 32.73 9.71
C ASP A 4 15.02 32.43 11.07
N ASP A 5 14.01 31.55 11.03
CA ASP A 5 13.46 30.69 12.10
C ASP A 5 12.29 29.89 11.47
N LEU A 6 12.51 28.94 10.56
CA LEU A 6 13.17 27.63 10.71
C LEU A 6 12.56 26.80 11.86
N PHE A 7 11.64 25.90 11.49
CA PHE A 7 11.32 24.64 12.20
C PHE A 7 10.86 24.75 13.67
N ASN A 8 9.55 24.88 13.87
CA ASN A 8 8.95 24.38 15.11
C ASN A 8 8.81 22.86 15.00
N ASP A 9 9.89 22.18 15.39
CA ASP A 9 9.98 20.76 15.65
C ASP A 9 9.13 20.41 16.87
N SER A 10 8.09 19.61 16.67
CA SER A 10 7.35 18.97 17.76
C SER A 10 7.19 17.51 17.38
N ASP A 11 8.34 16.83 17.33
CA ASP A 11 8.48 15.39 17.41
C ASP A 11 8.09 14.93 18.82
N GLU A 12 6.84 14.48 18.98
CA GLU A 12 6.42 13.69 20.14
C GLU A 12 6.54 12.20 19.80
N GLU A 13 7.65 11.59 20.19
CA GLU A 13 7.94 10.16 20.09
C GLU A 13 7.06 9.34 21.06
N PRO A 14 6.33 8.29 20.63
CA PRO A 14 5.61 7.42 21.55
C PRO A 14 6.54 6.41 22.23
N THR A 15 6.82 6.65 23.51
CA THR A 15 7.57 5.75 24.40
C THR A 15 6.80 4.44 24.68
N THR A 16 7.53 3.32 24.66
CA THR A 16 7.02 1.98 24.97
C THR A 16 7.02 1.74 26.49
N SER A 17 5.92 1.23 27.05
CA SER A 17 5.95 0.51 28.33
C SER A 17 4.80 -0.49 28.49
N THR A 18 5.14 -1.63 29.08
CA THR A 18 4.43 -2.91 29.14
C THR A 18 3.47 -3.05 30.33
N GLY A 19 2.24 -3.54 30.08
CA GLY A 19 1.56 -4.61 30.83
C GLY A 19 0.59 -4.26 31.99
N LYS A 20 -0.73 -4.48 31.82
CA LYS A 20 -1.52 -5.68 32.25
C LYS A 20 -3.05 -5.39 32.25
N LYS A 21 -3.80 -6.40 31.76
CA LYS A 21 -5.25 -6.51 31.47
C LYS A 21 -6.22 -6.09 32.60
N PRO A 22 -7.44 -5.65 32.24
CA PRO A 22 -8.62 -6.41 32.67
C PRO A 22 -9.58 -6.76 31.51
N THR A 23 -10.27 -7.87 31.75
CA THR A 23 -11.29 -8.55 30.96
C THR A 23 -12.58 -7.73 30.86
N ASN A 24 -13.22 -7.73 29.69
CA ASN A 24 -14.62 -8.15 29.58
C ASN A 24 -14.95 -8.56 28.14
N ALA A 25 -15.52 -9.75 28.05
CA ALA A 25 -16.04 -10.36 26.84
C ALA A 25 -17.33 -9.67 26.43
N ALA A 26 -17.38 -9.26 25.16
CA ALA A 26 -18.60 -9.26 24.38
C ALA A 26 -18.23 -9.88 23.03
N ASP A 27 -18.27 -11.20 23.03
CA ASP A 27 -18.44 -12.01 21.83
C ASP A 27 -19.69 -11.49 21.11
N ASN A 28 -19.48 -10.89 19.95
CA ASN A 28 -20.55 -10.65 19.00
C ASN A 28 -20.06 -11.22 17.67
N GLY A 29 -20.40 -12.50 17.48
CA GLY A 29 -20.24 -13.18 16.21
C GLY A 29 -20.89 -12.36 15.10
N ASN A 30 -20.06 -11.79 14.22
CA ASN A 30 -20.53 -11.33 12.94
C ASN A 30 -20.00 -12.28 11.88
N LYS A 31 -20.96 -12.88 11.17
CA LYS A 31 -20.76 -13.74 10.00
C LYS A 31 -19.62 -13.20 9.16
N SER A 32 -18.78 -14.10 8.66
CA SER A 32 -17.75 -13.80 7.66
C SER A 32 -18.39 -13.18 6.40
N ASP A 33 -18.59 -11.86 6.42
CA ASP A 33 -18.84 -11.03 5.25
C ASP A 33 -17.49 -10.96 4.52
N GLY A 34 -17.25 -11.96 3.66
CA GLY A 34 -15.95 -12.29 3.09
C GLY A 34 -15.30 -11.19 2.25
N GLY A 35 -14.70 -10.20 2.92
CA GLY A 35 -13.81 -9.21 2.30
C GLY A 35 -14.26 -7.75 2.40
N LYS A 36 -15.27 -7.40 3.21
CA LYS A 36 -15.62 -5.98 3.43
C LYS A 36 -14.67 -5.33 4.45
N GLY A 37 -14.08 -4.20 4.11
CA GLY A 37 -13.21 -3.41 4.98
C GLY A 37 -11.73 -3.84 5.01
N VAL A 38 -11.26 -4.62 4.02
CA VAL A 38 -9.86 -5.10 3.94
C VAL A 38 -8.90 -3.94 3.68
N PHE A 39 -9.32 -2.96 2.86
CA PHE A 39 -8.47 -1.82 2.47
C PHE A 39 -8.89 -0.51 3.11
N ARG A 40 -9.77 -0.54 4.11
CA ARG A 40 -10.40 0.68 4.64
C ARG A 40 -9.38 1.69 5.17
N LYS A 41 -8.37 1.23 5.90
CA LYS A 41 -7.35 2.09 6.52
C LYS A 41 -6.41 2.68 5.47
N GLU A 42 -6.05 1.89 4.46
CA GLU A 42 -5.14 2.26 3.39
C GLU A 42 -5.83 3.23 2.42
N LEU A 43 -7.10 2.99 2.09
CA LEU A 43 -7.91 3.87 1.26
C LEU A 43 -8.12 5.23 1.92
N ALA A 44 -8.41 5.28 3.23
CA ALA A 44 -8.53 6.56 3.94
C ALA A 44 -7.24 7.40 3.84
N LYS A 45 -6.07 6.78 4.06
CA LYS A 45 -4.77 7.45 3.89
C LYS A 45 -4.52 7.91 2.46
N MET A 46 -4.93 7.12 1.48
CA MET A 46 -4.77 7.45 0.06
C MET A 46 -5.69 8.60 -0.37
N MET A 47 -6.92 8.64 0.14
CA MET A 47 -7.87 9.74 -0.09
C MET A 47 -7.33 11.03 0.51
N TYR A 48 -6.85 11.00 1.75
CA TYR A 48 -6.19 12.15 2.38
C TYR A 48 -4.96 12.62 1.56
N GLY A 49 -4.11 11.69 1.13
CA GLY A 49 -2.97 12.00 0.25
C GLY A 49 -3.35 12.56 -1.12
N SER A 50 -4.61 12.38 -1.54
CA SER A 50 -5.18 12.95 -2.76
C SER A 50 -5.89 14.29 -2.53
N GLY A 51 -5.90 14.79 -1.28
CA GLY A 51 -6.49 16.08 -0.89
C GLY A 51 -7.90 15.99 -0.27
N ASP A 52 -8.37 14.79 0.06
CA ASP A 52 -9.63 14.62 0.83
C ASP A 52 -9.41 14.85 2.33
N ASP A 53 -10.48 14.77 3.12
CA ASP A 53 -10.43 14.87 4.59
C ASP A 53 -9.65 13.71 5.21
N LYS A 54 -9.08 13.94 6.39
CA LYS A 54 -8.41 12.92 7.21
C LYS A 54 -9.38 11.82 7.64
N GLU A 55 -10.65 12.19 7.86
CA GLU A 55 -11.73 11.27 8.20
C GLU A 55 -12.83 11.29 7.13
N PRO A 56 -12.63 10.63 5.98
CA PRO A 56 -13.62 10.60 4.91
C PRO A 56 -14.85 9.77 5.32
N TYR A 57 -16.00 10.08 4.71
CA TYR A 57 -17.26 9.41 5.04
C TYR A 57 -17.19 7.89 4.84
N ASP A 58 -17.78 7.17 5.79
CA ASP A 58 -17.75 5.70 5.82
C ASP A 58 -18.32 5.05 4.55
N LYS A 59 -19.37 5.66 4.00
CA LYS A 59 -20.06 5.21 2.78
C LYS A 59 -19.22 5.47 1.52
N THR A 60 -18.43 6.53 1.50
CA THR A 60 -17.49 6.82 0.41
C THR A 60 -16.37 5.79 0.39
N LEU A 61 -15.82 5.44 1.56
CA LEU A 61 -14.80 4.40 1.68
C LEU A 61 -15.32 3.03 1.22
N GLU A 62 -16.54 2.66 1.62
CA GLU A 62 -17.17 1.40 1.19
C GLU A 62 -17.37 1.35 -0.33
N MET A 63 -17.88 2.44 -0.92
CA MET A 63 -18.05 2.52 -2.38
C MET A 63 -16.71 2.46 -3.11
N LEU A 64 -15.70 3.19 -2.63
CA LEU A 64 -14.36 3.19 -3.22
C LEU A 64 -13.72 1.80 -3.15
N GLU A 65 -13.88 1.10 -2.02
CA GLU A 65 -13.41 -0.28 -1.86
C GLU A 65 -14.06 -1.21 -2.90
N SER A 66 -15.37 -1.11 -3.12
CA SER A 66 -16.05 -1.89 -4.15
C SER A 66 -15.49 -1.62 -5.55
N ILE A 67 -15.29 -0.34 -5.90
CA ILE A 67 -14.74 0.06 -7.21
C ILE A 67 -13.32 -0.50 -7.40
N VAL A 68 -12.48 -0.43 -6.37
CA VAL A 68 -11.11 -0.93 -6.42
C VAL A 68 -11.08 -2.45 -6.58
N LEU A 69 -11.92 -3.18 -5.84
CA LEU A 69 -12.03 -4.63 -5.95
C LEU A 69 -12.46 -5.05 -7.36
N ASP A 70 -13.45 -4.38 -7.93
CA ASP A 70 -13.93 -4.69 -9.26
C ASP A 70 -12.89 -4.36 -10.34
N TYR A 71 -12.16 -3.25 -10.18
CA TYR A 71 -11.02 -2.93 -11.05
C TYR A 71 -9.93 -4.01 -11.02
N ILE A 72 -9.56 -4.50 -9.83
CA ILE A 72 -8.55 -5.55 -9.69
C ILE A 72 -9.02 -6.85 -10.35
N LYS A 73 -10.28 -7.24 -10.14
CA LYS A 73 -10.86 -8.44 -10.79
C LYS A 73 -10.82 -8.31 -12.30
N GLU A 74 -11.32 -7.21 -12.86
CA GLU A 74 -11.37 -6.97 -14.30
C GLU A 74 -9.96 -6.94 -14.92
N MET A 75 -8.98 -6.32 -14.24
CA MET A 75 -7.59 -6.32 -14.66
C MET A 75 -6.99 -7.73 -14.70
N CYS A 76 -7.25 -8.55 -13.69
CA CYS A 76 -6.79 -9.94 -13.64
C CYS A 76 -7.44 -10.80 -14.72
N GLU A 77 -8.73 -10.64 -14.97
CA GLU A 77 -9.45 -11.33 -16.04
C GLU A 77 -8.91 -10.98 -17.41
N ARG A 78 -8.69 -9.68 -17.68
CA ARG A 78 -8.05 -9.22 -18.92
C ARG A 78 -6.63 -9.76 -19.07
N ALA A 79 -5.87 -9.83 -17.98
CA ALA A 79 -4.49 -10.31 -18.02
C ALA A 79 -4.46 -11.81 -18.31
N LYS A 80 -5.37 -12.58 -17.69
CA LYS A 80 -5.53 -14.01 -17.95
C LYS A 80 -5.94 -14.31 -19.40
N ALA A 81 -6.73 -13.44 -20.03
CA ALA A 81 -7.14 -13.60 -21.42
C ALA A 81 -5.99 -13.37 -22.43
N VAL A 82 -4.98 -12.57 -22.06
CA VAL A 82 -3.80 -12.30 -22.90
C VAL A 82 -2.67 -13.30 -22.63
N GLY A 83 -2.53 -13.72 -21.37
CA GLY A 83 -1.48 -14.62 -20.90
C GLY A 83 -1.78 -16.10 -21.11
N LYS A 84 -1.03 -16.96 -20.40
CA LYS A 84 -1.25 -18.41 -20.41
C LYS A 84 -2.50 -18.76 -19.58
N PRO A 85 -3.34 -19.71 -20.03
CA PRO A 85 -4.65 -19.98 -19.41
C PRO A 85 -4.58 -20.37 -17.93
N ASP A 86 -3.46 -20.95 -17.47
CA ASP A 86 -3.33 -21.48 -16.11
C ASP A 86 -2.45 -20.63 -15.17
N LYS A 87 -1.76 -19.59 -15.68
CA LYS A 87 -0.83 -18.80 -14.86
C LYS A 87 -0.84 -17.33 -15.24
N LEU A 88 -1.19 -16.49 -14.27
CA LEU A 88 -1.06 -15.04 -14.34
C LEU A 88 0.38 -14.65 -14.02
N GLN A 89 1.04 -13.95 -14.94
CA GLN A 89 2.38 -13.40 -14.73
C GLN A 89 2.38 -11.86 -14.68
N LEU A 90 3.45 -11.29 -14.13
CA LEU A 90 3.61 -9.83 -14.06
C LEU A 90 3.75 -9.22 -15.46
N GLU A 91 4.34 -9.97 -16.40
CA GLU A 91 4.47 -9.56 -17.78
C GLU A 91 3.11 -9.33 -18.46
N ASP A 92 2.08 -10.10 -18.09
CA ASP A 92 0.73 -9.96 -18.65
C ASP A 92 0.08 -8.65 -18.23
N ILE A 93 0.23 -8.27 -16.96
CA ILE A 93 -0.26 -6.98 -16.44
C ILE A 93 0.52 -5.83 -17.06
N HIS A 94 1.85 -5.95 -17.15
CA HIS A 94 2.72 -4.95 -17.77
C HIS A 94 2.35 -4.72 -19.24
N TYR A 95 2.01 -5.80 -19.96
CA TYR A 95 1.55 -5.72 -21.35
C TYR A 95 0.22 -4.96 -21.47
N LEU A 96 -0.73 -5.17 -20.56
CA LEU A 96 -2.02 -4.46 -20.60
C LEU A 96 -1.87 -2.95 -20.40
N ILE A 97 -0.99 -2.52 -19.50
CA ILE A 97 -0.81 -1.11 -19.17
C ILE A 97 0.01 -0.33 -20.22
N ARG A 98 0.62 -1.00 -21.20
CA ARG A 98 1.52 -0.38 -22.20
C ARG A 98 0.90 0.74 -23.02
N ARG A 99 -0.43 0.80 -23.09
CA ARG A 99 -1.16 1.85 -23.83
C ARG A 99 -1.29 3.15 -23.03
N ASP A 100 -1.19 3.08 -21.71
CA ASP A 100 -1.23 4.26 -20.83
C ASP A 100 0.20 4.69 -20.50
N ALA A 101 0.69 5.70 -21.20
CA ALA A 101 2.06 6.17 -21.06
C ALA A 101 2.41 6.59 -19.62
N LYS A 102 1.45 7.18 -18.88
CA LYS A 102 1.69 7.65 -17.51
C LYS A 102 1.81 6.47 -16.55
N LYS A 103 0.87 5.51 -16.62
CA LYS A 103 0.93 4.29 -15.78
C LYS A 103 2.15 3.45 -16.11
N PHE A 104 2.47 3.30 -17.40
CA PHE A 104 3.62 2.52 -17.85
C PHE A 104 4.95 3.10 -17.35
N ALA A 105 5.16 4.42 -17.51
CA ALA A 105 6.35 5.08 -16.99
C ALA A 105 6.46 4.93 -15.47
N ARG A 106 5.35 5.17 -14.76
CA ARG A 106 5.34 5.07 -13.29
C ARG A 106 5.70 3.66 -12.80
N VAL A 107 5.18 2.60 -13.43
CA VAL A 107 5.51 1.22 -13.07
C VAL A 107 6.98 0.92 -13.31
N LYS A 108 7.55 1.38 -14.44
CA LYS A 108 8.97 1.21 -14.74
C LYS A 108 9.86 1.85 -13.68
N ASP A 109 9.54 3.07 -13.25
CA ASP A 109 10.31 3.79 -12.24
C ASP A 109 10.25 3.06 -10.89
N LEU A 110 9.05 2.63 -10.47
CA LEU A 110 8.87 1.91 -9.21
C LEU A 110 9.64 0.58 -9.16
N LEU A 111 9.65 -0.17 -10.25
CA LEU A 111 10.41 -1.43 -10.34
C LEU A 111 11.92 -1.15 -10.29
N THR A 112 12.39 -0.12 -11.00
CA THR A 112 13.81 0.28 -11.01
C THR A 112 14.28 0.64 -9.60
N MET A 113 13.54 1.49 -8.90
CA MET A 113 13.84 1.89 -7.52
C MET A 113 13.80 0.70 -6.55
N SER A 114 12.83 -0.21 -6.71
CA SER A 114 12.75 -1.43 -5.89
C SER A 114 14.00 -2.29 -6.05
N ASP A 115 14.50 -2.43 -7.28
CA ASP A 115 15.68 -3.23 -7.56
C ASP A 115 16.97 -2.57 -7.07
N GLU A 116 17.08 -1.24 -7.14
CA GLU A 116 18.16 -0.48 -6.52
C GLU A 116 18.19 -0.67 -5.00
N LEU A 117 17.03 -0.57 -4.33
CA LEU A 117 16.92 -0.80 -2.89
C LEU A 117 17.32 -2.24 -2.50
N LYS A 118 16.92 -3.24 -3.29
CA LYS A 118 17.33 -4.65 -3.06
C LYS A 118 18.84 -4.82 -3.21
N LYS A 119 19.45 -4.22 -4.24
CA LYS A 119 20.90 -4.26 -4.46
C LYS A 119 21.65 -3.61 -3.31
N ALA A 120 21.21 -2.42 -2.88
CA ALA A 120 21.81 -1.72 -1.75
C ALA A 120 21.75 -2.57 -0.47
N ARG A 121 20.57 -3.12 -0.12
CA ARG A 121 20.41 -3.99 1.05
C ARG A 121 21.35 -5.20 1.01
N LYS A 122 21.46 -5.85 -0.14
CA LYS A 122 22.36 -6.99 -0.31
C LYS A 122 23.84 -6.61 -0.08
N GLN A 123 24.28 -5.47 -0.62
CA GLN A 123 25.65 -4.99 -0.42
C GLN A 123 25.95 -4.69 1.05
N PHE A 124 24.97 -4.18 1.82
CA PHE A 124 25.13 -3.98 3.26
C PHE A 124 25.19 -5.30 4.05
N GLU A 125 24.38 -6.29 3.68
CA GLU A 125 24.41 -7.62 4.31
C GLU A 125 25.74 -8.34 4.07
N ASP A 126 26.21 -8.33 2.81
CA ASP A 126 27.49 -8.95 2.43
C ASP A 126 28.67 -8.30 3.19
N ALA A 127 28.72 -6.97 3.26
CA ALA A 127 29.77 -6.22 3.97
C ALA A 127 29.75 -6.42 5.50
N ASN A 128 28.58 -6.72 6.09
CA ASN A 128 28.46 -7.01 7.51
C ASN A 128 28.83 -8.47 7.82
N SER A 129 28.63 -9.39 6.87
CA SER A 129 29.03 -10.79 7.01
C SER A 129 30.54 -11.03 6.90
N GLU A 130 31.28 -10.14 6.20
CA GLU A 130 32.75 -10.19 6.10
C GLU A 130 33.48 -9.57 7.31
N LYS A 131 32.76 -8.94 8.25
CA LYS A 131 33.33 -8.32 9.46
C LYS A 131 33.27 -9.20 10.72
N ILE A 132 32.94 -10.48 10.59
CA ILE A 132 33.00 -11.52 11.64
C ILE A 132 34.06 -12.54 11.25
#